data_AF-A0A8H7CCB3-F1
#
_entry.id   AF-A0A8H7CCB3-F1
#
_cell.length_a   1.000
_cell.length_b   1.000
_cell.length_c   1.000
_cell.angle_alpha   90.00
_cell.angle_beta   90.00
_cell.angle_gamma   90.00
#
_symmetry.space_group_name_H-M   'P 1'
#
loop_
_entity.id
_entity.type
_entity.pdbx_description
1 polymer ?
#
loop_
_entity_poly.entity_id
_entity_poly.type
_entity_poly.pdbx_seq_one_letter_code
_entity_poly.pdbx_strand_id
1 'polypeptide(L)'
;MAAAPAPARTTQLPPGQRPRRIHPPNPQTLRGFYANGRDKVIALNKLEVTGIQQKLRLLLDASGLKIKPLKRRTVESTNEAARGIWSGLHAERPIL
;
A
#
# COMPACT_ATOMS: atom_id res chain seq x y z
N MET A 1 -44.00 11.72 36.62
CA MET A 1 -42.56 11.85 36.93
C MET A 1 -41.76 11.39 35.72
N ALA A 2 -41.40 12.32 34.82
CA ALA A 2 -40.56 12.01 33.66
C ALA A 2 -39.10 12.36 33.99
N ALA A 3 -38.21 11.38 33.94
CA ALA A 3 -36.79 11.57 34.18
C ALA A 3 -36.16 12.38 33.03
N ALA A 4 -35.49 13.47 33.39
CA ALA A 4 -34.75 14.30 32.43
C ALA A 4 -33.55 13.53 31.85
N PRO A 5 -33.27 13.64 30.53
CA PRO A 5 -32.12 12.98 29.93
C PRO A 5 -30.80 13.63 30.38
N ALA A 6 -29.82 12.80 30.72
CA ALA A 6 -28.51 13.22 31.20
C ALA A 6 -27.77 14.09 30.16
N PRO A 7 -27.04 15.15 30.60
CA PRO A 7 -26.31 16.00 29.67
C PRO A 7 -25.11 15.26 29.05
N ALA A 8 -24.96 15.41 27.74
CA ALA A 8 -23.86 14.85 26.97
C ALA A 8 -22.51 15.29 27.56
N ARG A 9 -21.64 14.32 27.87
CA ARG A 9 -20.27 14.56 28.35
C ARG A 9 -19.49 15.27 27.24
N THR A 10 -19.26 16.56 27.40
CA THR A 10 -18.31 17.33 26.59
C THR A 10 -16.90 16.79 26.85
N THR A 11 -16.40 15.95 25.95
CA THR A 11 -14.97 15.60 25.90
C THR A 11 -14.20 16.88 25.61
N GLN A 12 -13.67 17.53 26.65
CA GLN A 12 -12.71 18.62 26.48
C GLN A 12 -11.46 18.02 25.83
N LEU A 13 -11.15 18.46 24.60
CA LEU A 13 -9.89 18.13 23.94
C LEU A 13 -8.75 18.75 24.76
N PRO A 14 -7.66 18.00 25.03
CA PRO A 14 -6.53 18.52 25.79
C PRO A 14 -5.90 19.73 25.07
N PRO A 15 -5.46 20.77 25.81
CA PRO A 15 -4.85 21.95 25.22
C PRO A 15 -3.58 21.56 24.46
N GLY A 16 -3.53 21.90 23.17
CA GLY A 16 -2.38 21.63 22.29
C GLY A 16 -2.63 20.59 21.19
N GLN A 17 -3.72 19.84 21.23
CA GLN A 17 -4.12 19.02 20.08
C GLN A 17 -4.94 19.86 19.09
N ARG A 18 -4.28 20.33 18.03
CA ARG A 18 -5.00 20.87 16.87
C ARG A 18 -5.77 19.71 16.23
N PRO A 19 -7.08 19.83 15.98
CA PRO A 19 -7.81 18.81 15.25
C PRO A 19 -7.09 18.61 13.91
N ARG A 20 -6.71 17.36 13.61
CA ARG A 20 -6.15 17.04 12.28
C ARG A 20 -7.16 17.52 11.26
N ARG A 21 -6.74 18.38 10.32
CA ARG A 21 -7.60 18.87 9.25
C ARG A 21 -7.99 17.67 8.38
N ILE A 22 -9.14 17.07 8.66
CA ILE A 22 -9.66 15.94 7.88
C ILE A 22 -10.10 16.56 6.55
N HIS A 23 -9.34 16.30 5.48
CA HIS A 23 -9.81 16.67 4.16
C HIS A 23 -11.07 15.82 3.87
N PRO A 24 -12.16 16.42 3.39
CA PRO A 24 -13.34 15.64 3.03
C PRO A 24 -12.93 14.52 2.06
N PRO A 25 -13.46 13.29 2.24
CA PRO A 25 -13.11 12.18 1.37
C PRO A 25 -13.50 12.54 -0.07
N ASN A 26 -12.58 12.34 -1.01
CA ASN A 26 -12.88 12.54 -2.42
C ASN A 26 -14.03 11.60 -2.80
N PRO A 27 -15.19 12.12 -3.26
CA PRO A 27 -16.37 11.28 -3.50
C PRO A 27 -16.17 10.28 -4.64
N GLN A 28 -15.19 10.53 -5.51
CA GLN A 28 -14.93 9.76 -6.73
C GLN A 28 -13.59 9.02 -6.58
N THR A 29 -13.65 7.80 -6.05
CA THR A 29 -12.47 6.94 -5.86
C THR A 29 -12.78 5.51 -6.29
N LEU A 30 -11.84 4.87 -6.97
CA LEU A 30 -11.84 3.42 -7.18
C LEU A 30 -11.04 2.76 -6.07
N ARG A 31 -11.58 1.67 -5.52
CA ARG A 31 -10.90 0.85 -4.52
C ARG A 31 -10.86 -0.60 -5.00
N GLY A 32 -9.65 -1.10 -5.25
CA GLY A 32 -9.42 -2.51 -5.53
C GLY A 32 -9.07 -3.24 -4.24
N PHE A 33 -9.79 -4.32 -3.94
CA PHE A 33 -9.49 -5.24 -2.84
C PHE A 33 -8.74 -6.45 -3.40
N TYR A 34 -7.58 -6.77 -2.83
CA TYR A 34 -6.72 -7.85 -3.30
C TYR A 34 -6.71 -9.02 -2.32
N ALA A 35 -6.48 -10.22 -2.83
CA ALA A 35 -6.43 -11.46 -2.04
C ALA A 35 -5.36 -11.45 -0.93
N ASN A 36 -4.34 -10.59 -1.05
CA ASN A 36 -3.31 -10.39 -0.03
C ASN A 36 -3.74 -9.46 1.13
N GLY A 37 -5.03 -9.12 1.23
CA GLY A 37 -5.59 -8.26 2.28
C GLY A 37 -5.27 -6.78 2.11
N ARG A 38 -4.65 -6.38 1.00
CA ARG A 38 -4.31 -4.98 0.72
C ARG A 38 -5.37 -4.35 -0.16
N ASP A 39 -5.50 -3.04 -0.02
CA ASP A 39 -6.32 -2.21 -0.87
C ASP A 39 -5.47 -1.21 -1.67
N LYS A 40 -5.86 -0.98 -2.93
CA LYS A 40 -5.34 0.14 -3.72
C LYS A 40 -6.47 1.10 -4.02
N VAL A 41 -6.26 2.36 -3.67
CA VAL A 41 -7.24 3.44 -3.86
C VAL A 41 -6.69 4.41 -4.92
N ILE A 42 -7.49 4.69 -5.94
CA ILE A 42 -7.16 5.64 -7.02
C ILE A 42 -8.26 6.69 -7.08
N ALA A 43 -7.91 7.97 -6.93
CA ALA A 43 -8.85 9.07 -7.14
C ALA A 43 -9.17 9.24 -8.63
N LEU A 44 -10.45 9.43 -8.94
CA LEU A 44 -10.95 9.63 -10.31
C LEU A 44 -11.24 11.10 -10.63
N ASN A 45 -10.82 12.02 -9.77
CA ASN A 45 -11.09 13.43 -9.95
C ASN A 45 -10.50 13.94 -11.29
N LYS A 46 -11.33 14.61 -12.09
CA LYS A 46 -10.94 15.22 -13.37
C LYS A 46 -10.48 14.22 -14.45
N LEU A 47 -10.90 12.96 -14.39
CA LEU A 47 -10.66 11.99 -15.46
C LEU A 47 -11.88 11.85 -16.37
N GLU A 48 -11.65 11.74 -17.67
CA GLU A 48 -12.67 11.33 -18.64
C GLU A 48 -12.99 9.83 -18.52
N VAL A 49 -14.09 9.39 -19.15
CA VAL A 49 -14.55 7.99 -19.13
C VAL A 49 -13.47 7.02 -19.60
N THR A 50 -12.72 7.38 -20.65
CA THR A 50 -11.59 6.60 -21.17
C THR A 50 -10.46 6.46 -20.14
N GLY A 51 -10.14 7.55 -19.42
CA GLY A 51 -9.15 7.55 -18.35
C GLY A 51 -9.57 6.69 -17.16
N ILE A 52 -10.86 6.72 -16.80
CA ILE A 52 -11.42 5.86 -15.75
C ILE A 52 -11.27 4.38 -16.14
N GLN A 53 -11.58 4.02 -17.38
CA GLN A 53 -11.43 2.66 -17.88
C GLN A 53 -9.97 2.18 -17.82
N GLN A 54 -9.01 3.04 -18.16
CA GLN A 54 -7.58 2.72 -18.05
C GLN A 54 -7.15 2.49 -16.59
N LYS A 55 -7.64 3.30 -15.64
CA LYS A 55 -7.35 3.12 -14.21
C LYS A 55 -7.98 1.85 -13.65
N LEU A 56 -9.19 1.51 -14.11
CA LEU A 56 -9.83 0.25 -13.75
C LEU A 56 -8.99 -0.94 -14.24
N ARG A 57 -8.55 -0.91 -15.50
CA ARG A 57 -7.68 -1.94 -16.06
C ARG A 57 -6.37 -2.07 -15.30
N LEU A 58 -5.74 -0.94 -14.94
CA LEU A 58 -4.54 -0.93 -14.10
C LEU A 58 -4.76 -1.58 -12.72
N LEU A 59 -5.93 -1.37 -12.10
CA LEU A 59 -6.26 -2.01 -10.81
C LEU A 59 -6.45 -3.52 -10.96
N LEU A 60 -7.09 -3.97 -12.04
CA LEU A 60 -7.30 -5.39 -12.33
C LEU A 60 -6.00 -6.13 -12.66
N ASP A 61 -5.12 -5.52 -13.47
CA ASP A 61 -3.85 -6.11 -13.87
C ASP A 61 -2.80 -6.11 -12.73
N ALA A 62 -3.04 -5.35 -11.66
CA ALA A 62 -2.11 -5.26 -10.53
C ALA A 62 -2.29 -6.42 -9.53
N SER A 63 -1.18 -6.93 -8.99
CA SER A 63 -1.17 -8.02 -8.00
C SER A 63 -1.44 -7.59 -6.55
N GLY A 64 -1.81 -6.33 -6.30
CA GLY A 64 -1.98 -5.81 -4.94
C GLY A 64 -0.67 -5.57 -4.16
N LEU A 65 0.50 -5.94 -4.70
CA LEU A 65 1.78 -5.78 -3.99
C LEU A 65 2.22 -4.31 -3.84
N LYS A 66 3.06 -4.06 -2.82
CA LYS A 66 3.70 -2.75 -2.59
C LYS A 66 4.55 -2.37 -3.81
N ILE A 67 4.41 -1.14 -4.27
CA ILE A 67 5.21 -0.60 -5.37
C ILE A 67 6.67 -0.53 -4.90
N LYS A 68 7.55 -1.22 -5.64
CA LYS A 68 9.00 -1.21 -5.44
C LYS A 68 9.66 -0.57 -6.67
N PRO A 69 10.69 0.28 -6.51
CA PRO A 69 11.40 0.88 -7.64
C PRO A 69 12.14 -0.19 -8.46
N LEU A 70 12.16 -0.05 -9.79
CA LEU A 70 12.71 -1.06 -10.71
C LEU A 70 14.23 -0.95 -10.94
N LYS A 71 14.88 0.12 -10.44
CA LYS A 71 16.25 0.50 -10.85
C LYS A 71 17.34 -0.55 -10.64
N ARG A 72 17.17 -1.53 -9.73
CA ARG A 72 18.18 -2.56 -9.43
C ARG A 72 17.56 -3.89 -8.99
N ARG A 73 16.38 -4.24 -9.53
CA ARG A 73 15.68 -5.45 -9.07
C ARG A 73 16.13 -6.66 -9.90
N THR A 74 16.92 -7.53 -9.26
CA THR A 74 17.23 -8.87 -9.77
C THR A 74 15.98 -9.74 -9.75
N VAL A 75 15.95 -10.78 -10.59
CA VAL A 75 14.92 -11.84 -10.56
C VAL A 75 14.81 -12.41 -9.15
N GLU A 76 13.61 -12.38 -8.58
CA GLU A 76 13.32 -13.02 -7.30
C GLU A 76 13.05 -14.51 -7.58
N SER A 77 14.03 -15.36 -7.30
CA SER A 77 13.88 -16.81 -7.37
C SER A 77 13.58 -17.34 -5.98
N THR A 78 12.59 -18.21 -5.86
CA THR A 78 12.39 -19.03 -4.65
C THR A 78 13.29 -20.26 -4.66
N ASN A 79 13.84 -20.61 -5.84
CA ASN A 79 14.70 -21.76 -6.02
C ASN A 79 16.16 -21.40 -5.72
N GLU A 80 16.88 -22.40 -5.19
CA GLU A 80 18.31 -22.32 -4.92
C GLU A 80 19.14 -22.11 -6.20
N ALA A 81 20.36 -21.60 -6.04
CA ALA A 81 21.28 -21.37 -7.14
C ALA A 81 21.69 -22.70 -7.79
N ALA A 82 21.53 -22.81 -9.11
CA ALA A 82 21.81 -24.05 -9.86
C ALA A 82 23.26 -24.58 -9.70
N ARG A 83 24.23 -23.71 -9.40
CA ARG A 83 25.65 -24.06 -9.21
C ARG A 83 26.10 -23.99 -7.75
N GLY A 84 25.16 -23.87 -6.82
CA GLY A 84 25.45 -23.55 -5.43
C GLY A 84 25.94 -22.10 -5.24
N ILE A 85 26.23 -21.75 -4.00
CA ILE A 85 26.83 -20.45 -3.64
C ILE A 85 28.35 -20.65 -3.54
N TRP A 86 29.11 -19.71 -4.11
CA TRP A 86 30.56 -19.73 -3.99
C TRP A 86 31.00 -19.64 -2.52
N SER A 87 31.99 -20.45 -2.13
CA SER A 87 32.64 -20.42 -0.82
C SER A 87 34.15 -20.37 -1.00
N GLY A 88 34.83 -19.46 -0.31
CA GLY A 88 36.29 -19.29 -0.38
C GLY A 88 37.09 -20.51 0.11
N LEU A 89 36.47 -21.40 0.88
CA LEU A 89 37.09 -22.67 1.31
C LEU A 89 37.13 -23.72 0.19
N HIS A 90 36.31 -23.56 -0.84
CA HIS A 90 36.25 -24.46 -2.00
C HIS A 90 36.98 -23.89 -3.23
N ALA A 91 37.59 -22.71 -3.10
CA ALA A 91 38.40 -22.13 -4.17
C ALA A 91 39.74 -22.87 -4.26
N GLU A 92 40.14 -23.22 -5.48
CA GLU A 92 41.46 -23.76 -5.75
C GLU A 92 42.50 -22.76 -5.24
N ARG A 93 43.39 -23.22 -4.36
CA ARG A 93 44.38 -22.34 -3.73
C ARG A 93 45.35 -21.88 -4.83
N PRO A 94 45.57 -20.56 -5.02
CA PRO A 94 46.51 -20.10 -6.03
C PRO A 94 47.88 -20.71 -5.73
N ILE A 95 48.41 -21.49 -6.68
CA ILE A 95 49.80 -21.92 -6.66
C ILE A 95 50.67 -20.72 -7.03
N LEU A 96 51.53 -20.31 -6.10
CA LEU A 96 52.56 -19.28 -6.29
C LEU A 96 53.76 -19.84 -7.04
#